data_AF-A0A967LZ66-F1
#
_entry.id   AF-A0A967LZ66-F1
#
_cell.length_a   1.000
_cell.length_b   1.000
_cell.length_c   1.000
_cell.angle_alpha   90.00
_cell.angle_beta   90.00
_cell.angle_gamma   90.00
#
_symmetry.space_group_name_H-M   'P 1'
#
loop_
_entity.id
_entity.type
_entity.pdbx_description
1 polymer ?
#
loop_
_entity_poly.entity_id
_entity_poly.type
_entity_poly.pdbx_seq_one_letter_code
_entity_poly.pdbx_strand_id
1 'polypeptide(L)' 'MAPLFESGKTYTFYFSQEHGDTSITGLVVSYESPLVKIETEGLTRIINCSSAYFVEAVAKKEDEDLEGEVSD' A
#
# COMPACT_ATOMS: atom_id res chain seq x y z
N MET A 1 -0.50 15.90 -12.33
CA MET A 1 -1.03 14.56 -12.05
C MET A 1 -0.81 14.29 -10.58
N ALA A 2 -1.83 13.84 -9.85
CA ALA A 2 -1.63 13.38 -8.46
C ALA A 2 -0.75 12.11 -8.47
N PRO A 3 0.13 11.91 -7.49
CA PRO A 3 0.90 10.67 -7.38
C PRO A 3 -0.05 9.48 -7.14
N LEU A 4 0.25 8.33 -7.75
CA LEU A 4 -0.54 7.11 -7.59
C LEU A 4 -0.49 6.55 -6.15
N PHE A 5 0.62 6.80 -5.45
CA PHE A 5 0.83 6.42 -4.07
C PHE A 5 1.15 7.64 -3.23
N GLU A 6 0.51 7.75 -2.08
CA GLU A 6 0.70 8.85 -1.14
C GLU A 6 1.67 8.45 -0.03
N SER A 7 2.72 9.25 0.15
CA SER A 7 3.66 9.06 1.27
C SER A 7 2.92 9.21 2.59
N GLY A 8 3.24 8.33 3.55
CA GLY A 8 2.59 8.30 4.87
C GLY A 8 1.29 7.50 4.91
N LYS A 9 0.78 7.00 3.77
CA LYS A 9 -0.37 6.09 3.77
C LYS A 9 0.06 4.63 3.73
N THR A 10 -0.74 3.76 4.36
CA THR A 10 -0.53 2.31 4.32
C THR A 10 -1.23 1.70 3.11
N TYR A 11 -0.51 0.90 2.35
CA TYR A 11 -1.06 0.13 1.22
C TYR A 11 -0.77 -1.35 1.38
N THR A 12 -1.67 -2.19 0.87
CA THR A 12 -1.44 -3.62 0.64
C THR A 12 -1.22 -3.87 -0.84
N PHE A 13 -0.08 -4.47 -1.19
CA PHE A 13 0.33 -4.81 -2.54
C PHE A 13 0.11 -6.30 -2.77
N TYR A 14 -0.61 -6.66 -3.83
CA TYR A 14 -0.95 -8.04 -4.17
C TYR A 14 -0.15 -8.52 -5.37
N PHE A 15 0.36 -9.75 -5.28
CA PHE A 15 1.11 -10.40 -6.35
C PHE A 15 0.59 -11.81 -6.60
N SER A 16 0.35 -12.13 -7.87
CA SER A 16 0.02 -13.49 -8.30
C SER A 16 1.32 -14.29 -8.50
N GLN A 17 1.44 -15.49 -7.93
CA GLN A 17 2.51 -16.44 -8.24
C GLN A 17 1.93 -17.74 -8.81
N GLU A 18 2.72 -18.53 -9.54
CA GLU A 18 2.31 -19.86 -10.05
C GLU A 18 1.87 -20.83 -8.94
N HIS A 19 2.19 -20.55 -7.67
CA HIS A 19 1.91 -21.41 -6.53
C HIS A 19 1.17 -20.72 -5.37
N GLY A 20 0.57 -19.54 -5.61
CA GLY A 20 -0.28 -18.85 -4.62
C GLY A 20 -0.18 -17.32 -4.67
N ASP A 21 -1.18 -16.65 -4.12
CA ASP A 21 -1.17 -15.19 -3.98
C ASP A 21 -0.33 -14.78 -2.77
N THR A 22 0.53 -13.78 -2.94
CA THR A 22 1.25 -13.15 -1.84
C THR A 22 0.86 -11.69 -1.73
N SER A 23 0.83 -11.17 -0.51
CA SER A 23 0.54 -9.77 -0.24
C SER A 23 1.58 -9.19 0.70
N ILE A 24 1.92 -7.92 0.49
CA ILE A 24 2.80 -7.16 1.37
C ILE A 24 2.07 -5.89 1.76
N THR A 25 1.91 -5.65 3.06
CA THR A 25 1.34 -4.40 3.58
C THR A 25 2.45 -3.53 4.18
N GLY A 26 2.45 -2.25 3.89
CA GLY A 26 3.44 -1.32 4.44
C GLY A 26 3.09 0.14 4.26
N LEU A 27 3.78 0.99 5.03
CA LEU A 27 3.70 2.44 4.95
C LEU A 27 4.51 2.92 3.75
N VAL A 28 3.89 3.69 2.85
CA VAL A 28 4.61 4.27 1.71
C VAL A 28 5.54 5.38 2.19
N VAL A 29 6.82 5.28 1.84
CA VAL A 29 7.85 6.27 2.14
C VAL A 29 8.11 7.17 0.94
N SER A 30 8.15 6.60 -0.27
CA SER A 30 8.33 7.35 -1.51
C SER A 30 7.83 6.56 -2.71
N TYR A 31 7.52 7.27 -3.80
CA TYR A 31 7.08 6.67 -5.05
C TYR A 31 7.76 7.35 -6.24
N GLU A 32 8.39 6.55 -7.09
CA GLU A 32 8.96 6.95 -8.38
C GLU A 32 8.61 5.86 -9.39
N SER A 33 7.69 6.13 -10.31
CA SER A 33 7.16 5.11 -11.21
C SER A 33 8.26 4.30 -11.94
N PRO A 34 8.23 2.95 -11.91
CA PRO A 34 7.18 2.08 -11.36
C PRO A 34 7.45 1.58 -9.92
N LEU A 35 8.42 2.15 -9.22
CA LEU A 35 8.90 1.70 -7.91
C LEU A 35 8.22 2.42 -6.74
N VAL A 36 7.75 1.64 -5.77
CA VAL A 36 7.23 2.14 -4.49
C VAL A 36 8.15 1.67 -3.37
N LYS A 37 8.65 2.61 -2.57
CA LYS A 37 9.39 2.30 -1.36
C LYS A 37 8.44 2.26 -0.17
N ILE A 38 8.45 1.16 0.56
CA ILE A 38 7.62 0.97 1.76
C ILE A 38 8.46 0.58 2.97
N GLU A 39 7.95 0.90 4.14
CA GLU A 39 8.41 0.36 5.42
C GLU A 39 7.39 -0.65 5.95
N THR A 40 7.86 -1.84 6.30
CA THR A 40 7.04 -2.93 6.81
C THR A 40 7.90 -3.87 7.66
N GLU A 41 7.39 -4.32 8.81
CA GLU A 41 8.08 -5.27 9.70
C GLU A 41 9.51 -4.83 10.10
N GLY A 42 9.74 -3.51 10.24
CA GLY A 42 11.08 -2.96 10.55
C GLY A 42 12.07 -3.01 9.38
N LEU A 43 11.61 -3.37 8.18
CA LEU A 43 12.40 -3.44 6.95
C LEU A 43 11.93 -2.37 5.95
N THR A 44 12.89 -1.87 5.19
CA THR A 44 12.60 -1.12 3.96
C THR A 44 12.50 -2.11 2.80
N ARG A 45 11.39 -2.06 2.05
CA ARG A 45 11.19 -2.84 0.82
C ARG A 45 10.95 -1.91 -0.37
N ILE A 46 11.40 -2.35 -1.56
CA ILE A 46 11.14 -1.67 -2.83
C ILE A 46 10.27 -2.60 -3.68
N ILE A 47 9.07 -2.12 -4.01
CA ILE A 47 8.08 -2.85 -4.81
C ILE A 47 8.15 -2.34 -6.26
N ASN A 48 8.29 -3.25 -7.22
CA ASN A 48 8.18 -2.92 -8.65
C ASN A 48 6.75 -3.19 -9.15
N CYS A 49 5.97 -2.13 -9.35
CA CYS A 49 4.59 -2.21 -9.82
C CYS A 49 4.47 -2.48 -11.33
N SER A 50 5.57 -2.54 -12.09
CA SER A 50 5.56 -2.99 -13.49
C SER A 50 5.87 -4.49 -13.64
N SER A 51 6.00 -5.23 -12.54
CA SER A 51 6.23 -6.67 -12.56
C SER A 51 5.01 -7.40 -13.17
N ALA A 52 5.26 -8.45 -13.96
CA ALA A 52 4.18 -9.30 -14.48
C ALA A 52 3.38 -10.02 -13.38
N TYR A 53 3.96 -10.11 -12.17
CA TYR A 53 3.31 -10.68 -11.00
C TYR A 53 2.50 -9.67 -10.20
N PHE A 54 2.66 -8.36 -10.43
CA PHE A 54 1.93 -7.34 -9.68
C PHE A 54 0.48 -7.27 -10.18
N VAL A 55 -0.47 -7.37 -9.27
CA VAL A 55 -1.90 -7.38 -9.58
C VAL A 55 -2.49 -6.00 -9.30
N GLU A 56 -2.47 -5.59 -8.03
CA GLU A 56 -3.03 -4.32 -7.59
C GLU A 56 -2.44 -3.88 -6.25
N ALA A 57 -2.69 -2.62 -5.89
CA ALA A 57 -2.41 -2.09 -4.57
C ALA A 57 -3.65 -1.36 -4.02
N VAL A 58 -4.01 -1.65 -2.77
CA VAL A 58 -5.19 -1.09 -2.11
C VAL A 58 -4.74 -0.24 -0.93
N ALA A 59 -5.18 1.02 -0.89
CA ALA A 59 -4.96 1.88 0.26
C ALA A 59 -5.82 1.40 1.43
N LYS A 60 -5.23 1.26 2.61
CA LYS A 60 -6.00 1.07 3.84
C LYS A 60 -6.73 2.38 4.12
N LYS A 61 -8.04 2.33 4.31
CA LYS A 61 -8.76 3.46 4.92
C LYS A 61 -8.22 3.61 6.33
N GLU A 62 -7.59 4.75 6.61
CA GLU A 62 -7.40 5.17 7.99
C GLU A 62 -8.81 5.40 8.54
N ASP A 63 -9.11 4.84 9.72
CA ASP A 63 -10.39 5.05 10.38
C ASP A 63 -10.49 6.55 10.67
N GLU A 64 -11.10 7.31 9.76
CA GLU A 64 -11.60 8.65 10.06
C GLU A 64 -12.66 8.47 11.14
N ASP A 65 -12.28 8.80 12.37
CA ASP A 65 -13.13 9.17 13.50
C ASP A 65 -14.62 8.79 13.37
N LEU A 66 -14.99 7.61 13.89
CA LEU A 66 -16.34 7.37 14.42
C LEU A 66 -16.53 8.11 15.78
N GLU A 67 -16.00 9.33 15.91
CA GLU A 67 -16.39 10.28 16.95
C GLU A 67 -17.37 11.28 16.33
N GLY A 68 -18.61 10.83 16.11
CA GLY A 68 -19.66 11.69 15.61
C GLY A 68 -21.01 11.00 15.63
N GLU A 69 -21.90 11.51 16.48
CA GLU A 69 -23.34 11.24 16.55
C GLU A 69 -23.82 10.03 17.37
N VAL A 70 -23.83 10.17 18.70
CA VAL A 70 -25.12 10.34 19.40
C VAL A 70 -24.96 11.35 20.54
N SER A 71 -25.54 12.52 20.33
CA SER A 71 -25.80 13.58 21.29
C SER A 71 -27.00 13.22 22.19
N ASP A 72 -26.84 13.52 23.49
CA ASP A 72 -27.82 13.56 24.60
C ASP A 72 -28.68 12.31 24.90
#